data_AF-A0A1Q8B748-F1
#
_entry.id   AF-A0A1Q8B748-F1
#
_cell.length_a   1.000
_cell.length_b   1.000
_cell.length_c   1.000
_cell.angle_alpha   90.00
_cell.angle_beta   90.00
_cell.angle_gamma   90.00
#
_symmetry.space_group_name_H-M   'P 1'
#
loop_
_entity.id
_entity.type
_entity.pdbx_description
1 polymer ?
#
loop_
_entity_poly.entity_id
_entity_poly.type
_entity_poly.pdbx_seq_one_letter_code
_entity_poly.pdbx_strand_id
1 'polypeptide(L)'
;MGKKYEADPDYLLTCRRIITVISNLAGVLGSLQKALDRSVYDVHVPLDRLRVAGAHREAGLEVIRCDYFLFANFCVLNVENWRHGAAYKSVVRLCYWISKVFWLAEEFLPLFKPNPWSSPYINCVARKLCA
;
A
#
# COMPACT_ATOMS: atom_id res chain seq x y z
N MET A 1 28.46 20.72 43.56
CA MET A 1 29.13 19.66 42.77
C MET A 1 28.06 18.95 41.94
N GLY A 2 27.59 19.61 40.87
CA GLY A 2 26.51 19.12 40.03
C GLY A 2 27.07 18.36 38.84
N LYS A 3 26.81 17.06 38.75
CA LYS A 3 27.05 16.31 37.51
C LYS A 3 26.05 16.82 36.48
N LYS A 4 26.53 17.58 35.49
CA LYS A 4 25.81 17.76 34.23
C LYS A 4 25.71 16.36 33.60
N TYR A 5 24.51 15.82 33.53
CA TYR A 5 24.22 14.74 32.61
C TYR A 5 24.18 15.37 31.22
N GLU A 6 25.36 15.49 30.63
CA GLU A 6 25.49 15.81 29.22
C GLU A 6 24.97 14.60 28.46
N ALA A 7 23.84 14.81 27.83
CA ALA A 7 23.16 13.78 27.09
C ALA A 7 23.99 13.59 25.79
N ASP A 8 24.74 12.49 25.73
CA ASP A 8 25.51 11.98 24.59
C ASP A 8 24.68 11.89 23.27
N PRO A 9 24.91 12.70 22.24
CA PRO A 9 24.09 12.71 21.02
C PRO A 9 24.03 11.36 20.26
N ASP A 10 24.86 10.37 20.61
CA ASP A 10 24.93 9.06 19.96
C ASP A 10 23.89 8.01 20.41
N TYR A 11 23.17 8.20 21.53
CA TYR A 11 22.12 7.23 21.93
C TYR A 11 20.85 7.29 21.04
N LEU A 12 20.77 8.22 20.09
CA LEU A 12 19.67 8.32 19.11
C LEU A 12 19.96 7.56 17.80
N LEU A 13 21.07 6.82 17.70
CA LEU A 13 21.37 5.90 16.58
C LEU A 13 20.52 4.61 16.63
N THR A 14 19.21 4.74 16.86
CA THR A 14 18.27 3.64 16.68
C THR A 14 18.14 3.38 15.18
N CYS A 15 18.42 2.16 14.71
CA CYS A 15 18.23 1.72 13.32
C CYS A 15 16.88 2.22 12.76
N ARG A 16 16.91 3.26 11.90
CA ARG A 16 15.68 3.91 11.43
C ARG A 16 14.90 2.95 10.55
N ARG A 17 13.63 2.73 10.89
CA ARG A 17 12.70 1.92 10.10
C ARG A 17 11.90 2.81 9.16
N ILE A 18 11.68 2.34 7.95
CA ILE A 18 10.74 2.92 6.99
C ILE A 18 9.62 1.91 6.73
N ILE A 19 8.39 2.40 6.70
CA ILE A 19 7.21 1.65 6.28
C ILE A 19 6.71 2.33 5.00
N THR A 20 6.68 1.56 3.93
CA THR A 20 6.19 2.01 2.62
C THR A 20 4.92 1.25 2.31
N VAL A 21 3.85 1.98 2.00
CA VAL A 21 2.57 1.42 1.55
C VAL A 21 2.34 1.94 0.14
N ILE A 22 2.24 1.03 -0.83
CA ILE A 22 1.89 1.39 -2.21
C ILE A 22 0.66 0.64 -2.66
N SER A 23 -0.06 1.23 -3.62
CA SER A 23 -1.18 0.58 -4.30
C SER A 23 -0.68 -0.56 -5.20
N ASN A 24 -1.32 -1.72 -5.12
CA ASN A 24 -1.05 -2.86 -5.98
C ASN A 24 -1.88 -2.76 -7.26
N LEU A 25 -1.32 -2.10 -8.27
CA LEU A 25 -1.92 -1.99 -9.61
C LEU A 25 -1.41 -3.06 -10.59
N ALA A 26 -0.67 -4.07 -10.11
CA ALA A 26 -0.26 -5.22 -10.92
C ALA A 26 -1.37 -6.29 -11.03
N GLY A 27 -2.38 -6.24 -10.14
CA GLY A 27 -3.49 -7.19 -10.08
C GLY A 27 -4.79 -6.69 -10.73
N VAL A 28 -5.91 -7.27 -10.27
CA VAL A 28 -7.28 -7.00 -10.77
C VAL A 28 -7.64 -5.51 -10.66
N LEU A 29 -7.24 -4.86 -9.56
CA LEU A 29 -7.50 -3.43 -9.36
C LEU A 29 -6.78 -2.56 -10.39
N GLY A 30 -5.60 -2.96 -10.86
CA GLY A 30 -4.92 -2.27 -11.96
C GLY A 30 -5.71 -2.33 -13.26
N SER A 31 -6.22 -3.52 -13.61
CA SER A 31 -7.08 -3.70 -14.79
C SER A 31 -8.38 -2.90 -14.69
N LEU A 32 -9.01 -2.86 -13.51
CA LEU A 32 -10.20 -2.05 -13.26
C LEU A 32 -9.90 -0.55 -13.32
N GLN A 33 -8.81 -0.09 -12.71
CA GLN A 33 -8.38 1.30 -12.79
C GLN A 33 -8.13 1.71 -14.23
N LYS A 34 -7.46 0.88 -15.03
CA LYS A 34 -7.21 1.14 -16.45
C LYS A 34 -8.50 1.23 -17.27
N ALA A 35 -9.51 0.43 -16.93
CA ALA A 35 -10.81 0.46 -17.61
C ALA A 35 -11.68 1.65 -17.19
N LEU A 36 -11.66 2.02 -15.90
CA LEU A 36 -12.41 3.15 -15.37
C LEU A 36 -11.76 4.47 -15.74
N ASP A 37 -10.48 4.64 -15.45
CA ASP A 37 -9.76 5.88 -15.74
C ASP A 37 -8.31 5.58 -16.08
N ARG A 38 -8.07 5.47 -17.39
CA ARG A 38 -6.75 5.19 -17.94
C ARG A 38 -5.74 6.30 -17.63
N SER A 39 -6.18 7.55 -17.56
CA SER A 39 -5.27 8.68 -17.29
C SER A 39 -4.66 8.59 -15.88
N VAL A 40 -5.46 8.12 -14.91
CA VAL A 40 -4.99 7.83 -13.56
C VAL A 40 -4.12 6.57 -13.54
N TYR A 41 -4.46 5.53 -14.31
CA TYR A 41 -3.62 4.33 -14.39
C TYR A 41 -2.22 4.64 -14.95
N ASP A 42 -2.15 5.41 -16.04
CA ASP A 42 -0.91 5.64 -16.79
C ASP A 42 0.14 6.47 -16.01
N VAL A 43 -0.25 7.21 -14.96
CA VAL A 43 0.72 7.89 -14.07
C VAL A 43 1.38 6.96 -13.04
N HIS A 44 0.88 5.74 -12.89
CA HIS A 44 1.43 4.77 -11.94
C HIS A 44 2.36 3.78 -12.64
N VAL A 45 3.42 3.38 -11.95
CA VAL A 45 4.22 2.22 -12.34
C VAL A 45 3.67 0.99 -11.59
N PRO A 46 3.11 -0.02 -12.28
CA PRO A 46 2.66 -1.24 -11.62
C PRO A 46 3.86 -2.01 -11.06
N LEU A 47 3.94 -2.09 -9.73
CA LEU A 47 4.98 -2.83 -9.01
C LEU A 47 4.37 -4.01 -8.27
N ASP A 48 5.01 -5.16 -8.35
CA ASP A 48 4.77 -6.28 -7.44
C ASP A 48 5.66 -6.18 -6.19
N ARG A 49 5.41 -7.04 -5.21
CA ARG A 49 6.18 -7.02 -3.95
C ARG A 49 7.69 -7.24 -4.15
N LEU A 50 8.11 -7.97 -5.19
CA LEU A 50 9.53 -8.25 -5.42
C LEU A 50 10.23 -7.01 -5.95
N ARG A 51 9.57 -6.26 -6.85
CA ARG A 51 10.07 -4.98 -7.36
C ARG A 51 10.12 -3.91 -6.27
N VAL A 52 9.12 -3.84 -5.39
CA VAL A 52 9.15 -2.93 -4.23
C VAL A 52 10.32 -3.27 -3.30
N ALA A 53 10.47 -4.54 -2.92
CA ALA A 53 11.58 -4.97 -2.08
C ALA A 53 12.94 -4.74 -2.77
N GLY A 54 13.01 -4.95 -4.09
CA GLY A 54 14.20 -4.67 -4.91
C GLY A 54 14.62 -3.21 -4.82
N ALA A 55 13.68 -2.28 -5.04
CA ALA A 55 13.94 -0.84 -4.95
C ALA A 55 14.50 -0.43 -3.58
N HIS A 56 13.98 -0.99 -2.48
CA HIS A 56 14.51 -0.73 -1.14
C HIS A 56 15.94 -1.26 -0.96
N ARG A 57 16.25 -2.45 -1.49
CA ARG A 57 17.61 -3.02 -1.45
C ARG A 57 18.59 -2.20 -2.28
N GLU A 58 18.19 -1.77 -3.47
CA GLU A 58 18.98 -0.90 -4.35
C GLU A 58 19.27 0.45 -3.69
N ALA A 59 18.35 0.94 -2.84
CA ALA A 59 18.55 2.12 -2.01
C ALA A 59 19.43 1.89 -0.75
N GLY A 60 20.02 0.71 -0.58
CA GLY A 60 20.89 0.38 0.55
C GLY A 60 20.13 0.07 1.85
N LEU A 61 18.84 -0.26 1.79
CA LEU A 61 18.05 -0.66 2.95
C LEU A 61 17.99 -2.17 3.09
N GLU A 62 17.95 -2.64 4.34
CA GLU A 62 17.62 -4.04 4.63
C GLU A 62 16.10 -4.20 4.71
N VAL A 63 15.53 -4.97 3.78
CA VAL A 63 14.10 -5.31 3.77
C VAL A 63 13.81 -6.33 4.85
N ILE A 64 13.02 -5.94 5.85
CA ILE A 64 12.57 -6.81 6.94
C ILE A 64 11.40 -7.66 6.48
N ARG A 65 10.42 -7.05 5.81
CA ARG A 65 9.21 -7.73 5.33
C ARG A 65 8.60 -6.97 4.16
N CYS A 66 8.13 -7.67 3.13
CA CYS A 66 7.40 -7.07 2.02
C CYS A 66 6.30 -8.03 1.54
N ASP A 67 5.05 -7.68 1.87
CA ASP A 67 3.89 -8.54 1.65
C ASP A 67 2.69 -7.74 1.15
N TYR A 68 1.74 -8.46 0.55
CA TYR A 68 0.43 -7.94 0.21
C TYR A 68 -0.40 -7.67 1.46
N PHE A 69 -1.24 -6.64 1.43
CA PHE A 69 -2.06 -6.21 2.56
C PHE A 69 -3.53 -6.06 2.15
N LEU A 70 -4.42 -6.58 3.02
CA LEU A 70 -5.87 -6.79 2.81
C LEU A 70 -6.18 -7.77 1.68
N PHE A 71 -7.31 -8.47 1.73
CA PHE A 71 -7.75 -9.26 0.57
C PHE A 71 -8.28 -8.37 -0.56
N ALA A 72 -9.14 -7.40 -0.25
CA ALA A 72 -9.77 -6.53 -1.23
C ALA A 72 -10.15 -5.16 -0.63
N ASN A 73 -9.99 -4.09 -1.42
CA ASN A 73 -10.55 -2.77 -1.14
C ASN A 73 -10.66 -2.00 -2.47
N PHE A 74 -11.87 -1.88 -3.00
CA PHE A 74 -12.13 -1.21 -4.28
C PHE A 74 -12.20 0.31 -4.14
N CYS A 75 -12.23 0.85 -2.92
CA CYS A 75 -12.15 2.29 -2.69
C CYS A 75 -10.77 2.88 -3.02
N VAL A 76 -9.76 2.05 -3.34
CA VAL A 76 -8.46 2.50 -3.87
C VAL A 76 -8.57 2.95 -5.34
N LEU A 77 -9.62 2.54 -6.05
CA LEU A 77 -9.86 2.96 -7.43
C LEU A 77 -10.24 4.45 -7.46
N ASN A 78 -9.51 5.21 -8.25
CA ASN A 78 -9.66 6.65 -8.35
C ASN A 78 -10.30 7.02 -9.70
N VAL A 79 -11.45 7.69 -9.61
CA VAL A 79 -12.26 8.17 -10.74
C VAL A 79 -12.56 9.66 -10.62
N GLU A 80 -11.64 10.43 -10.03
CA GLU A 80 -11.81 11.86 -9.77
C GLU A 80 -12.04 12.70 -11.03
N ASN A 81 -11.50 12.27 -12.19
CA ASN A 81 -11.77 12.95 -13.45
C ASN A 81 -13.25 12.89 -13.86
N TRP A 82 -14.02 11.96 -13.28
CA TRP A 82 -15.45 11.82 -13.55
C TRP A 82 -16.31 12.60 -12.57
N ARG A 83 -15.75 13.36 -11.61
CA ARG A 83 -16.47 14.00 -10.48
C ARG A 83 -17.76 14.74 -10.85
N HIS A 84 -17.84 15.30 -12.06
CA HIS A 84 -18.99 16.07 -12.56
C HIS A 84 -19.96 15.24 -13.42
N GLY A 85 -19.61 13.99 -13.74
CA GLY A 85 -20.41 13.08 -14.53
C GLY A 85 -21.46 12.34 -13.71
N ALA A 86 -22.57 11.98 -14.34
CA ALA A 86 -23.69 11.27 -13.70
C ALA A 86 -23.27 9.90 -13.13
N ALA A 87 -22.25 9.26 -13.70
CA ALA A 87 -21.78 7.94 -13.29
C ALA A 87 -20.91 7.95 -12.01
N TYR A 88 -20.30 9.09 -11.65
CA TYR A 88 -19.31 9.17 -10.56
C TYR A 88 -19.82 8.63 -9.23
N LYS A 89 -20.96 9.16 -8.77
CA LYS A 89 -21.56 8.75 -7.48
C LYS A 89 -21.91 7.26 -7.49
N SER A 90 -22.42 6.75 -8.61
CA SER A 90 -22.80 5.35 -8.76
C SER A 90 -21.58 4.43 -8.67
N VAL A 91 -20.49 4.76 -9.37
CA VAL A 91 -19.24 3.97 -9.34
C VAL A 91 -18.61 3.98 -7.96
N VAL A 92 -18.48 5.16 -7.34
CA VAL A 92 -17.91 5.28 -5.98
C VAL A 92 -18.75 4.49 -4.98
N ARG A 93 -20.09 4.59 -5.04
CA ARG A 93 -20.99 3.85 -4.17
C ARG A 93 -20.90 2.34 -4.40
N LEU A 94 -20.76 1.90 -5.65
CA LEU A 94 -20.56 0.49 -5.99
C LEU A 94 -19.26 -0.04 -5.40
N CYS A 95 -18.13 0.66 -5.58
CA CYS A 95 -16.83 0.29 -5.00
C CYS A 95 -16.91 0.19 -3.46
N TYR A 96 -17.59 1.13 -2.82
CA TYR A 96 -17.84 1.09 -1.37
C TYR A 96 -18.60 -0.15 -0.95
N TRP A 97 -19.73 -0.46 -1.60
CA TRP A 97 -20.55 -1.63 -1.25
C TRP A 97 -19.83 -2.94 -1.49
N ILE A 98 -19.11 -3.08 -2.61
CA ILE A 98 -18.32 -4.29 -2.89
C ILE A 98 -17.26 -4.49 -1.81
N SER A 99 -16.52 -3.43 -1.44
CA SER A 99 -15.50 -3.50 -0.39
C SER A 99 -16.12 -3.92 0.95
N LYS A 100 -17.27 -3.33 1.29
CA LYS A 100 -18.00 -3.66 2.52
C LYS A 100 -18.45 -5.12 2.54
N VAL A 101 -18.91 -5.67 1.42
CA VAL A 101 -19.29 -7.09 1.31
C VAL A 101 -18.09 -8.00 1.57
N PHE A 102 -16.92 -7.70 0.98
CA PHE A 102 -15.72 -8.49 1.23
C PHE A 102 -15.26 -8.43 2.68
N TRP A 103 -15.26 -7.24 3.29
CA TRP A 103 -14.86 -7.09 4.71
C TRP A 103 -15.85 -7.78 5.66
N LEU A 104 -17.15 -7.68 5.40
CA LEU A 104 -18.15 -8.40 6.18
C LEU A 104 -17.98 -9.92 6.02
N ALA A 105 -17.71 -10.39 4.80
CA ALA A 105 -17.47 -11.81 4.56
C ALA A 105 -16.18 -12.30 5.23
N GLU A 106 -15.12 -11.47 5.30
CA GLU A 106 -13.90 -11.73 6.07
C GLU A 106 -14.16 -11.93 7.57
N GLU A 107 -15.06 -11.14 8.15
CA GLU A 107 -15.41 -11.28 9.58
C GLU A 107 -16.08 -12.64 9.88
N PHE A 108 -16.83 -13.20 8.93
CA PHE A 108 -17.53 -14.48 9.11
C PHE A 108 -16.75 -15.69 8.59
N LEU A 109 -15.85 -15.52 7.62
CA LEU A 109 -15.15 -16.60 6.94
C LEU A 109 -13.65 -16.26 6.79
N PRO A 110 -12.72 -17.00 7.44
CA PRO A 110 -11.27 -16.74 7.38
C PRO A 110 -10.63 -17.19 6.04
N LEU A 111 -11.39 -17.18 4.94
CA LEU A 111 -10.97 -17.68 3.63
C LEU A 111 -10.14 -16.64 2.85
N PHE A 112 -10.35 -15.36 3.11
CA PHE A 112 -9.80 -14.27 2.33
C PHE A 112 -8.44 -13.83 2.87
N LYS A 113 -7.36 -14.33 2.24
CA LYS A 113 -5.98 -13.99 2.59
C LYS A 113 -5.38 -13.01 1.58
N PRO A 114 -4.52 -12.06 2.01
CA PRO A 114 -3.80 -11.18 1.09
C PRO A 114 -3.05 -11.98 0.01
N ASN A 115 -3.13 -11.53 -1.24
CA ASN A 115 -2.59 -12.23 -2.40
C ASN A 115 -2.27 -11.23 -3.54
N PRO A 116 -1.49 -11.65 -4.55
CA PRO A 116 -1.04 -10.75 -5.62
C PRO A 116 -2.16 -10.11 -6.45
N TRP A 117 -3.32 -10.76 -6.54
CA TRP A 117 -4.34 -10.45 -7.52
C TRP A 117 -5.38 -9.45 -7.01
N SER A 118 -5.91 -9.70 -5.80
CA SER A 118 -7.00 -8.92 -5.23
C SER A 118 -6.53 -7.88 -4.22
N SER A 119 -5.36 -8.09 -3.59
CA SER A 119 -4.90 -7.19 -2.54
C SER A 119 -4.70 -5.79 -3.07
N PRO A 120 -5.25 -4.76 -2.40
CA PRO A 120 -5.14 -3.38 -2.83
C PRO A 120 -3.78 -2.75 -2.58
N TYR A 121 -3.02 -3.27 -1.62
CA TYR A 121 -1.78 -2.66 -1.17
C TYR A 121 -0.64 -3.66 -1.04
N ILE A 122 0.57 -3.15 -1.16
CA ILE A 122 1.82 -3.81 -0.77
C ILE A 122 2.44 -2.99 0.35
N ASN A 123 2.72 -3.65 1.47
CA ASN A 123 3.42 -3.06 2.60
C ASN A 123 4.86 -3.56 2.62
N CYS A 124 5.83 -2.64 2.58
CA CYS A 124 7.24 -2.94 2.71
C CYS A 124 7.81 -2.26 3.96
N VAL A 125 8.36 -3.04 4.87
CA VAL A 125 9.08 -2.57 6.04
C VAL A 125 10.56 -2.82 5.81
N ALA A 126 11.36 -1.77 5.91
CA ALA A 126 12.82 -1.87 5.79
C ALA A 126 13.50 -1.03 6.88
N ARG A 127 14.79 -1.26 7.08
CA ARG A 127 15.62 -0.47 7.99
C ARG A 127 16.89 -0.01 7.31
N LYS A 128 17.35 1.17 7.71
CA LYS A 128 18.72 1.60 7.43
C LYS A 128 19.66 0.91 8.43
N LEU A 129 20.68 0.24 7.92
CA LEU A 129 21.75 -0.31 8.74
C LEU A 129 22.54 0.86 9.35
N CYS A 130 22.78 0.82 10.67
CA CYS A 130 23.73 1.75 11.29
C CYS A 130 25.14 1.30 10.90
N ALA A 131 25.96 2.26 10.48
CA ALA A 131 27.41 2.08 10.34
C ALA A 131 28.08 2.40 11.67
#